data_AF-A0A963RD13-F1
#
_entry.id   AF-A0A963RD13-F1
#
_cell.length_a   1.000
_cell.length_b   1.000
_cell.length_c   1.000
_cell.angle_alpha   90.00
_cell.angle_beta   90.00
_cell.angle_gamma   90.00
#
_symmetry.space_group_name_H-M   'P 1'
#
loop_
_entity.id
_entity.type
_entity.pdbx_description
1 polymer ?
#
loop_
_entity_poly.entity_id
_entity_poly.type
_entity_poly.pdbx_seq_one_letter_code
_entity_poly.pdbx_strand_id
1 'polypeptide(L)'
;MRAVLLPLACLTLLPGCVSTVAKVVTAPVRVASKTVDLATTSQSEADEKRGREMRKREEEIGKLERSYSRHAEKCRRGDVDACDKAEREYEELGKLVDVGNREY
;
A
#
# COMPACT_ATOMS: atom_id res chain seq x y z
N MET A 1 62.54 -2.98 -52.43
CA MET A 1 61.82 -1.70 -52.26
C MET A 1 60.81 -1.64 -53.40
N ARG A 2 59.48 -1.53 -53.25
CA ARG A 2 58.63 -0.85 -52.26
C ARG A 2 57.33 -1.66 -52.12
N ALA A 3 56.92 -1.94 -50.88
CA ALA A 3 55.58 -2.41 -50.57
C ALA A 3 54.64 -1.19 -50.65
N VAL A 4 53.60 -1.27 -51.49
CA VAL A 4 52.56 -0.24 -51.57
C VAL A 4 51.36 -0.76 -50.78
N LEU A 5 51.16 -0.13 -49.63
CA LEU A 5 50.07 -0.35 -48.69
C LEU A 5 48.70 -0.04 -49.33
N LEU A 6 47.77 -0.98 -49.21
CA LEU A 6 46.33 -0.78 -49.38
C LEU A 6 45.84 0.36 -48.47
N PRO A 7 45.14 1.40 -48.95
CA PRO A 7 44.34 2.23 -48.08
C PRO A 7 42.97 1.56 -47.89
N LEU A 8 42.84 1.01 -46.69
CA LEU A 8 41.66 0.55 -45.99
C LEU A 8 40.66 1.70 -45.79
N ALA A 9 40.08 2.25 -46.87
CA ALA A 9 39.45 3.58 -46.85
C ALA A 9 37.95 3.62 -47.25
N CYS A 10 37.18 2.54 -47.07
CA CYS A 10 35.73 2.57 -47.32
C CYS A 10 34.85 2.08 -46.14
N LEU A 11 35.41 1.86 -44.95
CA LEU A 11 34.65 1.37 -43.78
C LEU A 11 34.09 2.47 -42.85
N THR A 12 34.19 3.75 -43.22
CA THR A 12 33.83 4.87 -42.34
C THR A 12 32.49 5.54 -42.63
N LEU A 13 31.64 4.97 -43.49
CA LEU A 13 30.36 5.58 -43.90
C LEU A 13 29.17 5.35 -42.96
N LEU A 14 29.33 4.69 -41.79
CA LEU A 14 28.18 4.40 -40.90
C LEU A 14 28.34 4.73 -39.38
N PRO A 15 29.08 5.75 -38.93
CA PRO A 15 29.00 6.13 -37.51
C PRO A 15 27.64 6.78 -37.14
N GLY A 16 26.81 7.14 -38.12
CA GLY A 16 25.54 7.86 -37.90
C GLY A 16 24.30 7.00 -37.59
N CYS A 17 24.30 5.70 -37.89
CA CYS A 17 23.12 4.83 -37.70
C CYS A 17 23.13 4.03 -36.39
N VAL A 18 24.28 3.91 -35.71
CA VAL A 18 24.38 3.11 -34.48
C VAL A 18 23.85 3.89 -33.27
N SER A 19 23.92 5.22 -33.31
CA SER A 19 23.50 6.09 -32.20
C SER A 19 21.98 6.24 -32.06
N THR A 20 21.21 6.03 -33.13
CA THR A 20 19.75 6.11 -33.13
C THR A 20 19.11 4.82 -32.59
N VAL A 21 19.65 3.65 -32.92
CA VAL A 21 19.19 2.36 -32.38
C VAL A 21 19.41 2.31 -30.85
N ALA A 22 20.56 2.78 -30.36
CA ALA A 22 20.84 2.80 -28.92
C ALA A 22 19.85 3.66 -28.12
N LYS A 23 19.32 4.75 -28.70
CA LYS A 23 18.30 5.61 -28.06
C LYS A 23 16.88 5.02 -28.17
N VAL A 24 16.54 4.37 -29.28
CA VAL A 24 15.23 3.70 -29.45
C VAL A 24 15.08 2.51 -28.50
N VAL A 25 16.17 1.82 -28.15
CA VAL A 25 16.12 0.68 -27.21
C VAL A 25 16.10 1.14 -25.75
N THR A 26 16.72 2.29 -25.42
CA THR A 26 16.76 2.81 -24.04
C THR A 26 15.60 3.73 -23.66
N ALA A 27 14.89 4.30 -24.64
CA ALA A 27 13.69 5.09 -24.42
C ALA A 27 12.50 4.31 -23.78
N PRO A 28 12.10 3.11 -24.26
CA PRO A 28 10.94 2.40 -23.70
C PRO A 28 11.17 1.92 -22.27
N VAL A 29 12.40 1.50 -21.93
CA VAL A 29 12.74 1.06 -20.57
C VAL A 29 12.55 2.21 -19.57
N ARG A 30 13.01 3.42 -19.90
CA ARG A 30 12.89 4.58 -18.99
C ARG A 30 11.47 5.09 -18.80
N VAL A 31 10.60 4.95 -19.81
CA VAL A 31 9.19 5.36 -19.70
C VAL A 31 8.38 4.32 -18.92
N ALA A 32 8.64 3.02 -19.14
CA ALA A 32 8.00 1.94 -18.39
C ALA A 32 8.39 1.94 -16.90
N SER A 33 9.64 2.29 -16.55
CA SER A 33 10.08 2.37 -15.14
C SER A 33 9.34 3.45 -14.35
N LYS A 34 9.12 4.63 -14.94
CA LYS A 34 8.44 5.75 -14.25
C LYS A 34 6.97 5.47 -13.93
N THR A 35 6.28 4.66 -14.74
CA THR A 35 4.89 4.27 -14.48
C THR A 35 4.78 3.21 -13.40
N VAL A 36 5.77 2.32 -13.28
CA VAL A 36 5.82 1.29 -12.24
C VAL A 36 6.10 1.92 -10.87
N ASP A 37 6.94 2.95 -10.79
CA ASP A 37 7.23 3.66 -9.54
C ASP A 37 6.01 4.42 -8.98
N LEU A 38 5.17 5.01 -9.84
CA LEU A 38 3.93 5.68 -9.42
C LEU A 38 2.85 4.70 -8.94
N ALA A 39 2.73 3.55 -9.60
CA ALA A 39 1.83 2.49 -9.15
C ALA A 39 2.30 1.86 -7.82
N THR A 40 3.61 1.77 -7.59
CA THR A 40 4.17 1.16 -6.37
C THR A 40 4.14 2.12 -5.17
N THR A 41 4.35 3.43 -5.40
CA THR A 41 4.21 4.46 -4.35
C THR A 41 2.76 4.70 -3.97
N SER A 42 1.84 4.72 -4.94
CA SER A 42 0.39 4.83 -4.67
C SER A 42 -0.15 3.69 -3.81
N GLN A 43 0.40 2.47 -3.95
CA GLN A 43 -0.04 1.32 -3.15
C GLN A 43 0.55 1.34 -1.75
N SER A 44 1.83 1.69 -1.60
CA SER A 44 2.48 1.77 -0.28
C SER A 44 1.91 2.88 0.61
N GLU A 45 1.50 4.02 0.04
CA GLU A 45 0.76 5.05 0.78
C GLU A 45 -0.67 4.62 1.15
N ALA A 46 -1.36 3.90 0.26
CA ALA A 46 -2.71 3.36 0.53
C ALA A 46 -2.69 2.30 1.64
N ASP A 47 -1.70 1.40 1.62
CA ASP A 47 -1.52 0.36 2.63
C ASP A 47 -1.19 0.94 4.00
N GLU A 48 -0.36 1.99 4.05
CA GLU A 48 -0.02 2.66 5.30
C GLU A 48 -1.24 3.38 5.91
N LYS A 49 -2.07 4.00 5.06
CA LYS A 49 -3.33 4.63 5.50
C LYS A 49 -4.31 3.59 6.03
N ARG A 50 -4.50 2.48 5.31
CA ARG A 50 -5.36 1.37 5.74
C ARG A 50 -4.89 0.79 7.07
N GLY A 51 -3.57 0.59 7.25
CA GLY A 51 -3.00 0.10 8.50
C GLY A 51 -3.22 1.04 9.70
N ARG A 52 -3.20 2.37 9.47
CA ARG A 52 -3.54 3.35 10.52
C ARG A 52 -5.02 3.31 10.89
N GLU A 53 -5.91 3.17 9.92
CA GLU A 53 -7.36 3.08 10.15
C GLU A 53 -7.72 1.80 10.91
N MET A 54 -7.12 0.67 10.53
CA MET A 54 -7.24 -0.62 11.24
C MET A 54 -6.85 -0.51 12.72
N ARG A 55 -5.67 0.04 13.03
CA ARG A 55 -5.23 0.21 14.43
C ARG A 55 -6.17 1.08 15.26
N LYS A 56 -6.68 2.18 14.68
CA LYS A 56 -7.65 3.05 15.35
C LYS A 56 -8.94 2.30 15.67
N ARG A 57 -9.45 1.51 14.72
CA ARG A 57 -10.65 0.68 14.95
C ARG A 57 -10.41 -0.36 16.04
N GLU A 58 -9.30 -1.08 16.01
CA GLU A 58 -8.96 -2.07 17.04
C GLU A 58 -8.86 -1.42 18.43
N GLU A 59 -8.27 -0.22 18.51
CA GLU A 59 -8.24 0.55 19.75
C GLU A 59 -9.63 0.95 20.26
N GLU A 60 -10.54 1.37 19.36
CA GLU A 60 -11.92 1.71 19.71
C GLU A 60 -12.69 0.48 20.21
N ILE A 61 -12.62 -0.64 19.50
CA ILE A 61 -13.22 -1.91 19.91
C ILE A 61 -12.69 -2.32 21.29
N GLY A 62 -11.36 -2.31 21.48
CA GLY A 62 -10.77 -2.68 22.75
C GLY A 62 -11.15 -1.73 23.90
N LYS A 63 -11.34 -0.44 23.65
CA LYS A 63 -11.86 0.51 24.66
C LYS A 63 -13.29 0.18 25.03
N LEU A 64 -14.13 -0.11 24.05
CA LEU A 64 -15.53 -0.41 24.25
C LEU A 64 -15.72 -1.76 24.96
N GLU A 65 -14.97 -2.80 24.60
CA GLU A 65 -14.95 -4.10 25.31
C GLU A 65 -14.57 -3.96 26.79
N ARG A 66 -13.55 -3.13 27.09
CA ARG A 66 -13.17 -2.85 28.48
C ARG A 66 -14.29 -2.11 29.22
N SER A 67 -15.01 -1.21 28.56
CA SER A 67 -16.15 -0.51 29.17
C SER A 67 -17.30 -1.48 29.45
N TYR A 68 -17.67 -2.27 28.44
CA TYR A 68 -18.68 -3.31 28.54
C TYR A 68 -18.40 -4.26 29.69
N SER A 69 -17.17 -4.78 29.78
CA SER A 69 -16.78 -5.72 30.85
C SER A 69 -16.95 -5.11 32.25
N ARG A 70 -16.58 -3.83 32.43
CA ARG A 70 -16.79 -3.11 33.70
C ARG A 70 -18.27 -2.92 34.02
N HIS A 71 -19.09 -2.50 33.05
CA HIS A 71 -20.51 -2.30 33.26
C HIS A 71 -21.25 -3.62 33.48
N ALA A 72 -20.89 -4.68 32.76
CA ALA A 72 -21.42 -6.01 32.96
C ALA A 72 -21.08 -6.55 34.36
N GLU A 73 -19.88 -6.28 34.88
CA GLU A 73 -19.52 -6.65 36.25
C GLU A 73 -20.37 -5.89 37.29
N LYS A 74 -20.58 -4.58 37.11
CA LYS A 74 -21.45 -3.78 37.99
C LYS A 74 -22.91 -4.23 37.90
N CYS A 75 -23.39 -4.54 36.70
CA CYS A 75 -24.72 -5.12 36.48
C CYS A 75 -24.89 -6.41 37.27
N ARG A 76 -23.91 -7.33 37.23
CA ARG A 76 -23.92 -8.56 38.04
C ARG A 76 -23.94 -8.30 39.55
N ARG A 77 -23.50 -7.13 40.01
CA ARG A 77 -23.58 -6.69 41.42
C ARG A 77 -24.92 -6.02 41.77
N GLY A 78 -25.84 -5.87 40.82
CA GLY A 78 -27.18 -5.31 41.02
C GLY A 78 -27.33 -3.83 40.63
N ASP A 79 -26.34 -3.23 39.96
CA ASP A 79 -26.45 -1.87 39.43
C ASP A 79 -27.27 -1.87 38.12
N VAL A 80 -28.53 -1.45 38.20
CA VAL A 80 -29.48 -1.45 37.08
C VAL A 80 -29.02 -0.51 35.96
N ASP A 81 -28.53 0.69 36.29
CA ASP A 81 -28.02 1.64 35.29
C ASP A 81 -26.81 1.08 34.54
N ALA A 82 -25.98 0.28 35.23
CA ALA A 82 -24.86 -0.41 34.60
C ALA A 82 -25.31 -1.56 33.68
N CYS A 83 -26.44 -2.22 33.95
CA CYS A 83 -27.01 -3.21 33.04
C CYS A 83 -27.41 -2.56 31.72
N ASP A 84 -28.15 -1.45 31.77
CA ASP A 84 -28.56 -0.71 30.57
C ASP A 84 -27.36 -0.21 29.75
N LYS A 85 -26.28 0.21 30.42
CA LYS A 85 -25.04 0.62 29.77
C LYS A 85 -24.34 -0.56 29.10
N ALA A 86 -24.23 -1.69 29.79
CA ALA A 86 -23.60 -2.88 29.26
C ALA A 86 -24.34 -3.40 28.01
N GLU A 87 -25.67 -3.36 27.99
CA GLU A 87 -26.46 -3.78 26.83
C GLU A 87 -26.21 -2.88 25.61
N ARG A 88 -26.25 -1.56 25.80
CA ARG A 88 -25.94 -0.61 24.71
C ARG A 88 -24.52 -0.79 24.16
N GLU A 89 -23.55 -0.95 25.04
CA GLU A 89 -22.15 -1.16 24.65
C GLU A 89 -21.96 -2.51 23.92
N TYR A 90 -22.70 -3.55 24.31
CA TYR A 90 -22.70 -4.84 23.61
C TYR A 90 -23.26 -4.72 22.19
N GLU A 91 -24.38 -4.01 22.00
CA GLU A 91 -24.93 -3.74 20.66
C GLU A 91 -23.95 -2.94 19.79
N GLU A 92 -23.30 -1.93 20.37
CA GLU A 92 -22.32 -1.10 19.67
C GLU A 92 -21.08 -1.92 19.26
N LEU A 93 -20.58 -2.80 20.15
CA LEU A 93 -19.53 -3.76 19.83
C LEU A 93 -19.93 -4.65 18.66
N GLY A 94 -21.15 -5.20 18.67
CA GLY A 94 -21.66 -6.03 17.59
C GLY A 94 -21.66 -5.31 16.24
N LYS A 95 -22.08 -4.04 16.21
CA LYS A 95 -22.05 -3.21 15.00
C LYS A 95 -20.63 -2.97 14.50
N LEU A 96 -19.69 -2.64 15.38
CA LEU A 96 -18.29 -2.38 15.00
C LEU A 96 -17.58 -3.64 14.49
N VAL A 97 -17.83 -4.79 15.12
CA VAL A 97 -17.26 -6.08 14.69
C VAL A 97 -17.87 -6.55 13.37
N ASP A 98 -19.17 -6.38 13.15
CA ASP A 98 -19.82 -6.76 11.88
C ASP A 98 -19.28 -5.94 10.70
N VAL A 99 -19.10 -4.63 10.87
CA VAL A 99 -18.51 -3.77 9.83
C VAL A 99 -17.06 -4.21 9.54
N GLY A 100 -16.30 -4.55 10.58
CA GLY A 100 -14.94 -5.09 10.43
C GLY A 100 -14.89 -6.39 9.62
N ASN A 101 -15.83 -7.30 9.85
CA ASN A 101 -15.92 -8.55 9.09
C ASN A 101 -16.35 -8.36 7.63
N ARG A 102 -17.10 -7.30 7.32
CA ARG A 102 -17.54 -7.01 5.95
C ARG A 102 -16.46 -6.39 5.07
N GLU A 103 -15.50 -5.70 5.68
CA GLU A 103 -14.39 -5.03 4.97
C GLU A 103 -13.16 -5.94 4.75
N TYR A 104 -13.21 -7.18 5.25
CA TYR A 104 -12.14 -8.18 5.13
C TYR A 104 -12.39 -9.20 4.01
#